data_AF-A0A382WKW4-F1
#
_entry.id   AF-A0A382WKW4-F1
#
_cell.length_a   1.000
_cell.length_b   1.000
_cell.length_c   1.000
_cell.angle_alpha   90.00
_cell.angle_beta   90.00
_cell.angle_gamma   90.00
#
_symmetry.space_group_name_H-M   'P 1'
#
loop_
_entity.id
_entity.type
_entity.pdbx_description
1 polymer ?
#
loop_
_entity_poly.entity_id
_entity_poly.type
_entity_poly.pdbx_seq_one_letter_code
_entity_poly.pdbx_strand_id
1 'polypeptide(L)' 'MFRGSIKSLPFTPEDGAHVVVRGRLSVYEAKGEYQVVAEHMEPHGVGTRQLAFDQLRRRLE' A
#
# COMPACT_ATOMS: atom_id res chain seq x y z
N MET A 1 0.32 10.48 6.06
CA MET A 1 1.20 9.59 6.84
C MET A 1 2.01 10.46 7.79
N PHE A 2 2.10 10.13 9.07
CA PHE A 2 2.91 10.89 10.03
C PHE A 2 4.39 10.44 9.98
N ARG A 3 5.33 11.32 10.33
CA ARG A 3 6.79 11.06 10.30
C ARG A 3 7.21 9.76 11.01
N GLY A 4 6.46 9.31 12.01
CA GLY A 4 6.70 8.04 12.71
C GLY A 4 6.45 6.81 11.83
N SER A 5 5.33 6.78 11.10
CA SER A 5 4.95 5.66 10.21
C SER A 5 5.83 5.57 8.96
N ILE A 6 6.50 6.66 8.58
CA ILE A 6 7.47 6.68 7.48
C ILE A 6 8.79 5.98 7.88
N LYS A 7 9.16 5.98 9.17
CA LYS A 7 10.38 5.30 9.63
C LYS A 7 10.24 3.78 9.71
N SER A 8 9.03 3.26 9.87
CA SER A 8 8.75 1.82 9.89
C SER A 8 8.56 1.21 8.51
N LEU A 9 8.62 2.03 7.46
CA LEU A 9 8.49 1.57 6.08
C LEU A 9 9.77 0.83 5.66
N PRO A 10 9.67 -0.44 5.23
CA PRO A 10 10.84 -1.21 4.80
C PRO A 10 11.40 -0.76 3.44
N PHE A 11 10.82 0.27 2.83
CA PHE A 11 11.23 0.81 1.54
C PHE A 11 10.99 2.32 1.48
N THR A 12 11.76 3.00 0.64
CA THR A 12 11.54 4.41 0.32
C THR A 12 10.63 4.49 -0.90
N PRO A 13 9.43 5.11 -0.82
CA PRO A 13 8.60 5.32 -1.99
C PRO A 13 9.29 6.30 -2.95
N GLU A 14 9.42 5.90 -4.21
CA GLU A 14 9.97 6.72 -5.29
C GLU A 14 8.84 7.34 -6.13
N ASP A 15 9.13 8.43 -6.85
CA ASP A 15 8.17 9.04 -7.76
C ASP A 15 7.80 8.04 -8.87
N GLY A 16 6.50 7.84 -9.09
CA GLY A 16 5.98 6.80 -9.99
C GLY A 16 5.86 5.40 -9.38
N ALA A 17 6.22 5.20 -8.11
CA ALA A 17 6.00 3.93 -7.43
C ALA A 17 4.50 3.69 -7.17
N HIS A 18 3.98 2.55 -7.62
CA HIS A 18 2.68 2.09 -7.17
C HIS A 18 2.82 1.53 -5.76
N VAL A 19 1.95 1.96 -4.84
CA VAL A 19 1.92 1.48 -3.46
C VAL A 19 0.50 1.18 -3.02
N VAL A 20 0.33 0.13 -2.21
CA VAL A 20 -0.90 -0.12 -1.47
C VAL A 20 -0.75 0.49 -0.09
N VAL A 21 -1.63 1.42 0.24
CA VAL A 21 -1.68 2.04 1.56
C VAL A 21 -2.88 1.52 2.35
N ARG A 22 -2.67 1.27 3.64
CA ARG A 22 -3.74 1.02 4.62
C ARG A 22 -3.71 2.12 5.67
N GLY A 23 -4.87 2.56 6.09
CA GLY A 23 -4.99 3.62 7.08
C GLY A 23 -6.44 4.08 7.23
N ARG A 24 -6.61 5.30 7.72
CA ARG A 24 -7.93 5.85 8.04
C ARG A 24 -8.37 6.85 6.98
N LEU A 25 -9.62 6.71 6.54
CA LEU A 25 -10.30 7.75 5.77
C LEU A 25 -10.94 8.73 6.74
N SER A 26 -10.52 9.99 6.67
CA SER A 26 -11.10 11.11 7.40
C SER A 26 -11.88 11.96 6.41
N VAL A 27 -13.11 12.33 6.77
CA VAL A 27 -13.93 13.23 5.95
C VAL A 27 -14.00 14.57 6.67
N TYR A 28 -13.65 15.64 5.98
CA TYR A 28 -13.84 16.99 6.47
C TYR A 28 -15.16 17.54 5.93
N GLU A 29 -16.22 17.35 6.71
CA GLU A 29 -17.61 17.63 6.31
C GLU A 29 -17.83 19.08 5.88
N ALA A 30 -17.11 20.04 6.47
CA ALA A 30 -17.27 21.46 6.14
C ALA A 30 -16.83 21.83 4.71
N LYS A 31 -16.01 21.01 4.05
CA LYS A 31 -15.62 21.19 2.64
C LYS A 31 -15.95 20.00 1.74
N GLY A 32 -16.44 18.89 2.30
CA GLY A 32 -16.59 17.63 1.56
C GLY A 32 -15.27 17.03 1.09
N GLU A 33 -14.15 17.39 1.74
CA GLU A 33 -12.84 16.87 1.38
C GLU A 33 -12.58 15.52 2.06
N TYR A 34 -12.18 14.54 1.28
CA TYR A 34 -11.76 13.23 1.76
C TYR A 34 -10.25 13.20 1.95
N GLN A 35 -9.80 13.02 3.18
CA GLN A 35 -8.39 12.90 3.53
C GLN A 35 -8.08 11.46 3.93
N VAL A 36 -7.16 10.81 3.22
CA VAL A 36 -6.67 9.48 3.61
C VAL A 36 -5.38 9.64 4.41
N VAL A 37 -5.42 9.24 5.67
CA VAL A 37 -4.23 9.14 6.52
C VAL A 37 -3.69 7.72 6.41
N ALA A 38 -2.70 7.52 5.55
CA ALA A 38 -1.97 6.26 5.47
C ALA A 38 -1.20 5.99 6.79
N GLU A 39 -1.37 4.80 7.34
CA GLU A 39 -0.68 4.29 8.54
C GLU A 39 0.35 3.22 8.17
N HIS A 40 0.02 2.37 7.19
CA HIS A 40 0.88 1.32 6.64
C HIS A 40 0.94 1.46 5.12
N MET A 41 2.08 1.13 4.53
CA MET A 41 2.30 1.25 3.11
C MET A 41 3.18 0.08 2.64
N GLU A 42 2.78 -0.53 1.53
CA GLU A 42 3.44 -1.67 0.90
C GLU A 42 3.63 -1.36 -0.60
N PRO A 43 4.74 -1.78 -1.22
CA PRO A 43 4.95 -1.54 -2.64
C PRO A 43 4.02 -2.43 -3.47
N HIS A 44 3.26 -1.82 -4.37
CA HIS A 44 2.37 -2.53 -5.29
C HIS A 44 3.19 -3.00 -6.50
N GLY A 45 3.54 -4.29 -6.52
CA GLY A 45 4.19 -4.89 -7.69
C GLY A 45 5.26 -5.93 -7.40
N VAL A 46 5.76 -6.07 -6.16
CA VAL A 46 6.80 -7.06 -5.87
C VAL A 46 6.17 -8.41 -5.46
N GLY A 47 5.58 -9.08 -6.44
CA GLY A 47 5.57 -10.55 -6.52
C GLY A 47 4.63 -11.36 -5.63
N THR A 48 4.00 -10.86 -4.56
CA THR A 48 3.27 -11.77 -3.63
C THR A 48 2.06 -12.46 -4.24
N ARG A 49 1.31 -11.80 -5.13
CA ARG A 49 0.14 -12.44 -5.77
C ARG A 49 0.48 -13.18 -7.06
N GLN A 50 1.40 -12.66 -7.87
CA GLN A 50 1.83 -13.33 -9.10
C GLN A 50 2.63 -14.61 -8.81
N LEU A 51 3.54 -14.60 -7.81
CA LEU A 51 4.27 -15.81 -7.39
C LEU A 51 3.34 -16.84 -6.76
N ALA A 52 2.39 -16.42 -5.92
CA ALA A 52 1.40 -17.33 -5.34
C ALA A 52 0.53 -17.97 -6.43
N PHE A 53 0.16 -17.21 -7.45
CA PHE A 53 -0.59 -17.70 -8.60
C PHE A 53 0.24 -18.67 -9.47
N ASP A 54 1.50 -18.34 -9.78
CA ASP A 54 2.40 -19.23 -10.53
C ASP A 54 2.73 -20.52 -9.77
N GLN A 55 2.87 -20.47 -8.43
CA GLN A 55 3.07 -21.65 -7.59
C GLN A 55 1.82 -22.56 -7.57
N LEU A 56 0.62 -21.97 -7.56
CA LEU A 56 -0.63 -22.72 -7.68
C LEU A 56 -0.79 -23.33 -9.07
N ARG A 57 -0.42 -22.60 -10.15
CA ARG A 57 -0.46 -23.15 -11.51
C ARG A 57 0.51 -24.33 -11.68
N ARG A 58 1.76 -24.19 -11.21
CA ARG A 58 2.78 -25.25 -11.31
C ARG A 58 2.46 -26.51 -10.51
N ARG A 59 1.50 -26.44 -9.57
CA ARG A 59 1.08 -27.59 -8.75
C ARG A 59 -0.10 -28.35 -9.33
N LEU A 60 -0.74 -27.80 -10.37
CA LEU A 60 -1.90 -28.38 -11.06
C LEU A 60 -1.55 -28.90 -12.48
N GLU A 61 -0.29 -28.76 -12.90
CA GLU A 61 0.31 -29.53 -14.01
C GLU A 61 1.01 -30.77 -13.44
#